data_AF-A0A1A7XLK1-F1
#
_entry.id   AF-A0A1A7XLK1-F1
#
_cell.length_a   1.000
_cell.length_b   1.000
_cell.length_c   1.000
_cell.angle_alpha   90.00
_cell.angle_beta   90.00
_cell.angle_gamma   90.00
#
_symmetry.space_group_name_H-M   'P 1'
#
loop_
_entity.id
_entity.type
_entity.pdbx_description
1 polymer ?
#
loop_
_entity_poly.entity_id
_entity_poly.type
_entity_poly.pdbx_seq_one_letter_code
_entity_poly.pdbx_strand_id
1 'polypeptide(L)'
;MALRRVGFSALRIGPDLWVNNGRTFVTTAFLSRRLPPLGSMPNEEIDVANLDSLEKYRSYTRYFRQAQEAKNKPVWWKTYRSHVEKADPEHGAERVDIGLPYHQTCRTKEARVRRQVMKDNKRNAELEQASRLRTLRISLDGVEETWRETSAPFQLKRLADHYGVFRDLFPMSYFLPQVTLHISYSQENRGQVHYGNQLTATEAASVPQVSFAAEEGSLWTLLLTCPDEHLVDNEAEYIHWLVGNIPGGAVQDGEELCHYLPPFPSRGTGFHRYIYILFRQDRRISFQEDIRPSPCHSLVERTFKTIDFYRKHQNSMTPAGLAFFQSQWDQSVTSTFHHTLSESLIVQTKTHDCERLKRFLGTMKTNTHRGDEDHNEGVTNHLFLQSNNWVHKFLSLIQTCAPPQRWPADINKHRPPCFHSHSSL
;
A
#
# COMPACT_ATOMS: atom_id res chain seq x y z
N MET A 1 48.67 -10.98 19.47
CA MET A 1 49.18 -12.37 19.47
C MET A 1 49.43 -12.81 20.90
N ALA A 2 48.86 -13.93 21.34
CA ALA A 2 49.32 -14.76 22.46
C ALA A 2 48.57 -16.11 22.34
N LEU A 3 49.28 -17.24 22.32
CA LEU A 3 48.73 -18.53 21.90
C LEU A 3 48.61 -19.54 23.05
N ARG A 4 47.46 -20.24 23.07
CA ARG A 4 47.24 -21.66 23.41
C ARG A 4 47.40 -22.22 24.85
N ARG A 5 46.34 -22.98 25.23
CA ARG A 5 46.30 -24.33 25.89
C ARG A 5 46.99 -24.45 27.27
N VAL A 6 46.74 -25.39 28.19
CA VAL A 6 46.10 -26.74 28.30
C VAL A 6 45.40 -26.76 29.70
N GLY A 7 44.43 -27.60 30.09
CA GLY A 7 43.71 -28.70 29.44
C GLY A 7 42.70 -29.37 30.40
N PHE A 8 42.32 -30.61 30.11
CA PHE A 8 41.33 -31.41 30.83
C PHE A 8 42.01 -32.51 31.65
N SER A 9 41.60 -32.68 32.91
CA SER A 9 41.92 -33.86 33.74
C SER A 9 40.67 -34.24 34.54
N ALA A 10 40.32 -35.52 34.60
CA ALA A 10 39.13 -36.00 35.29
C ALA A 10 39.42 -37.30 36.06
N LEU A 11 38.69 -37.50 37.18
CA LEU A 11 38.51 -38.77 37.93
C LEU A 11 39.77 -39.30 38.69
N ARG A 12 39.67 -39.96 39.86
CA ARG A 12 38.65 -40.04 40.95
C ARG A 12 39.24 -40.88 42.12
N ILE A 13 38.70 -40.74 43.36
CA ILE A 13 38.85 -41.66 44.54
C ILE A 13 40.27 -41.65 45.16
N GLY A 14 40.55 -41.65 46.47
CA GLY A 14 39.83 -41.79 47.76
C GLY A 14 40.80 -42.47 48.77
N PRO A 15 40.49 -42.78 50.05
CA PRO A 15 39.46 -42.29 50.99
C PRO A 15 40.13 -41.29 52.02
N ASP A 16 39.62 -40.87 53.19
CA ASP A 16 38.86 -41.55 54.25
C ASP A 16 38.28 -40.56 55.29
N LEU A 17 37.49 -41.08 56.24
CA LEU A 17 37.01 -40.46 57.51
C LEU A 17 35.97 -39.31 57.43
N TRP A 18 34.73 -39.68 57.76
CA TRP A 18 33.67 -38.79 58.26
C TRP A 18 34.07 -38.11 59.59
N VAL A 19 33.57 -36.88 59.82
CA VAL A 19 32.66 -36.52 60.95
C VAL A 19 32.26 -35.03 60.91
N ASN A 20 31.02 -34.75 61.33
CA ASN A 20 30.42 -33.45 61.67
C ASN A 20 30.05 -32.41 60.59
N ASN A 21 28.76 -32.49 60.23
CA ASN A 21 27.83 -31.41 59.89
C ASN A 21 28.24 -29.96 60.25
N GLY A 22 28.98 -29.31 59.37
CA GLY A 22 28.84 -27.87 59.13
C GLY A 22 27.89 -27.64 57.95
N ARG A 23 26.83 -26.84 58.11
CA ARG A 23 26.02 -26.38 56.96
C ARG A 23 26.87 -25.44 56.10
N THR A 24 27.65 -25.98 55.17
CA THR A 24 28.28 -25.19 54.12
C THR A 24 27.19 -24.58 53.27
N PHE A 25 26.97 -23.27 53.42
CA PHE A 25 26.29 -22.48 52.40
C PHE A 25 27.15 -22.58 51.14
N VAL A 26 26.76 -23.46 50.22
CA VAL A 26 27.35 -23.50 48.88
C VAL A 26 26.81 -22.27 48.16
N THR A 27 27.53 -21.16 48.33
CA THR A 27 27.44 -20.02 47.43
C THR A 27 27.90 -20.50 46.05
N THR A 28 26.96 -21.00 45.27
CA THR A 28 27.11 -21.20 43.83
C THR A 28 27.29 -19.82 43.21
N ALA A 29 28.53 -19.34 43.24
CA ALA A 29 28.95 -18.16 42.51
C ALA A 29 28.71 -18.45 41.02
N PHE A 30 27.56 -18.02 40.51
CA PHE A 30 27.31 -17.91 39.08
C PHE A 30 28.36 -16.92 38.56
N LEU A 31 29.49 -17.46 38.08
CA LEU A 31 30.46 -16.74 37.28
C LEU A 31 29.72 -16.28 36.02
N SER A 32 29.13 -15.10 36.09
CA SER A 32 28.46 -14.47 34.96
C SER A 32 29.47 -14.36 33.83
N ARG A 33 29.34 -15.25 32.84
CA ARG A 33 30.31 -15.41 31.75
C ARG A 33 30.10 -14.25 30.77
N ARG A 34 30.59 -13.07 31.15
CA ARG A 34 30.46 -11.85 30.37
C ARG A 34 31.19 -12.04 29.04
N LEU A 35 30.46 -11.83 27.95
CA LEU A 35 31.01 -11.76 26.61
C LEU A 35 31.25 -10.29 26.26
N PRO A 36 32.33 -9.95 25.52
CA PRO A 36 32.50 -8.60 24.99
C PRO A 36 31.39 -8.29 23.97
N PRO A 37 31.03 -7.01 23.78
CA PRO A 37 30.10 -6.61 22.74
C PRO A 37 30.70 -6.88 21.35
N LEU A 38 29.84 -7.11 20.35
CA LEU A 38 30.26 -7.45 18.98
C LEU A 38 30.60 -6.22 18.11
N GLY A 39 30.36 -5.02 18.64
CA GLY A 39 30.66 -3.73 18.04
C GLY A 39 30.50 -2.64 19.10
N SER A 40 30.59 -1.37 18.70
CA SER A 40 30.40 -0.25 19.62
C SER A 40 29.02 -0.28 20.29
N MET A 41 28.98 0.04 21.59
CA MET A 41 27.76 0.24 22.35
C MET A 41 27.21 1.66 22.13
N PRO A 42 25.90 1.88 22.34
CA PRO A 42 25.36 3.24 22.39
C PRO A 42 26.10 4.09 23.41
N ASN A 43 26.34 5.36 23.09
CA ASN A 43 26.86 6.38 23.99
C ASN A 43 28.30 6.18 24.51
N GLU A 44 29.10 5.29 23.92
CA GLU A 44 30.55 5.17 24.24
C GLU A 44 31.35 6.44 23.94
N GLU A 45 30.87 7.27 23.00
CA GLU A 45 31.45 8.56 22.62
C GLU A 45 31.23 9.67 23.66
N ILE A 46 30.41 9.44 24.70
CA ILE A 46 30.11 10.45 25.73
C ILE A 46 31.22 10.46 26.79
N ASP A 47 31.93 11.58 26.90
CA ASP A 47 32.88 11.80 27.99
C ASP A 47 32.16 11.90 29.34
N VAL A 48 32.23 10.81 30.11
CA VAL A 48 31.61 10.69 31.44
C VAL A 48 32.42 11.46 32.51
N ALA A 49 33.67 11.85 32.25
CA ALA A 49 34.47 12.62 33.22
C ALA A 49 33.97 14.06 33.37
N ASN A 50 33.42 14.65 32.30
CA ASN A 50 33.03 16.06 32.23
C ASN A 50 31.52 16.27 31.96
N LEU A 51 30.66 15.49 32.64
CA LEU A 51 29.20 15.48 32.42
C LEU A 51 28.51 16.86 32.48
N ASP A 52 29.01 17.79 33.30
CA ASP A 52 28.41 19.12 33.45
C ASP A 52 28.80 20.12 32.36
N SER A 53 29.89 19.89 31.62
CA SER A 53 30.23 20.71 30.45
C SER A 53 29.48 20.28 29.17
N LEU A 54 28.84 19.11 29.17
CA LEU A 54 28.15 18.58 27.99
C LEU A 54 26.87 19.36 27.66
N GLU A 55 26.60 19.52 26.36
CA GLU A 55 25.37 20.18 25.91
C GLU A 55 24.16 19.26 26.10
N LYS A 56 23.48 19.42 27.25
CA LYS A 56 22.24 18.69 27.58
C LYS A 56 21.14 19.00 26.55
N TYR A 57 20.31 18.01 26.21
CA TYR A 57 19.28 18.12 25.16
C TYR A 57 18.32 19.31 25.32
N ARG A 58 17.93 19.65 26.56
CA ARG A 58 17.04 20.75 26.96
C ARG A 58 15.62 20.75 26.37
N SER A 59 15.32 19.94 25.34
CA SER A 59 13.98 19.73 24.80
C SER A 59 13.76 18.28 24.37
N TYR A 60 12.51 17.80 24.50
CA TYR A 60 12.11 16.47 24.04
C TYR A 60 12.27 16.32 22.52
N THR A 61 11.96 17.37 21.74
CA THR A 61 12.02 17.33 20.27
C THR A 61 13.45 17.16 19.73
N ARG A 62 14.46 17.73 20.39
CA ARG A 62 15.87 17.53 20.04
C ARG A 62 16.30 16.09 20.29
N TYR A 63 15.98 15.55 21.47
CA TYR A 63 16.22 14.15 21.80
C TYR A 63 15.52 13.20 20.81
N PHE A 64 14.23 13.45 20.53
CA PHE A 64 13.43 12.60 19.65
C PHE A 64 13.99 12.53 18.22
N ARG A 65 14.48 13.66 17.68
CA ARG A 65 15.16 13.68 16.37
C ARG A 65 16.41 12.79 16.36
N GLN A 66 17.29 12.94 17.35
CA GLN A 66 18.50 12.13 17.46
C GLN A 66 18.19 10.64 17.71
N ALA A 67 17.12 10.33 18.43
CA ALA A 67 16.63 8.96 18.61
C ALA A 67 16.06 8.36 17.30
N GLN A 68 15.38 9.14 16.46
CA GLN A 68 14.94 8.70 15.13
C GLN A 68 16.13 8.45 14.19
N GLU A 69 17.14 9.33 14.21
CA GLU A 69 18.39 9.13 13.46
C GLU A 69 19.12 7.86 13.91
N ALA A 70 19.24 7.63 15.23
CA ALA A 70 19.83 6.42 15.78
C ALA A 70 19.05 5.15 15.41
N LYS A 71 17.71 5.20 15.37
CA LYS A 71 16.84 4.09 14.94
C LYS A 71 17.06 3.69 13.47
N ASN A 72 17.46 4.62 12.61
CA ASN A 72 17.65 4.38 11.18
C ASN A 72 19.05 3.84 10.83
N LYS A 73 20.03 3.97 11.73
CA LYS A 73 21.39 3.43 11.52
C LYS A 73 21.39 1.90 11.52
N PRO A 74 22.25 1.23 10.73
CA PRO A 74 22.45 -0.21 10.84
C PRO A 74 23.14 -0.55 12.17
N VAL A 75 22.74 -1.66 12.79
CA VAL A 75 23.26 -2.05 14.12
C VAL A 75 23.48 -3.55 14.21
N TRP A 76 24.46 -3.97 15.02
CA TRP A 76 24.87 -5.37 15.17
C TRP A 76 23.94 -6.23 16.05
N TRP A 77 23.12 -5.62 16.92
CA TRP A 77 22.11 -6.34 17.69
C TRP A 77 20.79 -6.49 16.94
N LYS A 78 19.92 -7.40 17.39
CA LYS A 78 18.61 -7.64 16.79
C LYS A 78 17.75 -6.38 16.89
N THR A 79 17.25 -5.90 15.75
CA THR A 79 16.31 -4.78 15.66
C THR A 79 14.96 -5.25 15.12
N TYR A 80 13.88 -4.56 15.48
CA TYR A 80 12.56 -4.77 14.88
C TYR A 80 12.63 -4.69 13.34
N ARG A 81 13.39 -3.72 12.84
CA ARG A 81 13.66 -3.52 11.40
C ARG A 81 14.23 -4.79 10.76
N SER A 82 15.28 -5.40 11.34
CA SER A 82 15.86 -6.64 10.82
C SER A 82 14.89 -7.84 10.83
N HIS A 83 13.90 -7.87 11.73
CA HIS A 83 12.86 -8.90 11.72
C HIS A 83 11.85 -8.71 10.58
N VAL A 84 11.44 -7.47 10.29
CA VAL A 84 10.55 -7.15 9.17
C VAL A 84 11.27 -7.36 7.83
N GLU A 85 12.49 -6.85 7.70
CA GLU A 85 13.30 -6.97 6.48
C GLU A 85 13.64 -8.43 6.13
N LYS A 86 13.79 -9.31 7.12
CA LYS A 86 13.98 -10.76 6.87
C LYS A 86 12.69 -11.51 6.51
N ALA A 87 11.53 -10.92 6.76
CA ALA A 87 10.23 -11.50 6.39
C ALA A 87 9.78 -11.06 4.99
N ASP A 88 10.39 -10.00 4.44
CA ASP A 88 10.14 -9.48 3.10
C ASP A 88 11.07 -10.19 2.08
N PRO A 89 10.54 -11.02 1.16
CA PRO A 89 11.34 -11.79 0.23
C PRO A 89 12.04 -10.93 -0.85
N GLU A 90 11.61 -9.68 -1.06
CA GLU A 90 12.26 -8.76 -2.00
C GLU A 90 13.30 -7.84 -1.34
N HIS A 91 13.52 -7.98 -0.02
CA HIS A 91 14.34 -7.01 0.71
C HIS A 91 15.81 -7.04 0.30
N GLY A 92 16.29 -5.90 -0.23
CA GLY A 92 17.66 -5.73 -0.71
C GLY A 92 17.88 -6.22 -2.15
N ALA A 93 16.83 -6.62 -2.85
CA ALA A 93 16.91 -7.01 -4.25
C ALA A 93 17.04 -5.76 -5.15
N GLU A 94 18.07 -5.70 -6.00
CA GLU A 94 18.29 -4.56 -6.91
C GLU A 94 17.19 -4.53 -7.99
N ARG A 95 16.41 -3.45 -8.02
CA ARG A 95 15.34 -3.27 -9.01
C ARG A 95 15.84 -2.52 -10.24
N VAL A 96 15.46 -3.01 -11.42
CA VAL A 96 15.84 -2.43 -12.72
C VAL A 96 14.87 -1.32 -13.13
N ASP A 97 15.38 -0.19 -13.62
CA ASP A 97 14.55 0.83 -14.28
C ASP A 97 14.29 0.43 -15.73
N ILE A 98 13.02 0.20 -16.07
CA ILE A 98 12.54 -0.14 -17.41
C ILE A 98 11.84 1.04 -18.10
N GLY A 99 11.91 2.25 -17.52
CA GLY A 99 11.23 3.44 -18.02
C GLY A 99 11.98 4.18 -19.12
N LEU A 100 11.32 5.21 -19.64
CA LEU A 100 11.96 6.21 -20.49
C LEU A 100 13.12 6.92 -19.75
N PRO A 101 14.19 7.34 -20.45
CA PRO A 101 15.31 8.07 -19.84
C PRO A 101 14.86 9.42 -19.29
N TYR A 102 15.21 9.72 -18.04
CA TYR A 102 14.83 10.98 -17.39
C TYR A 102 15.72 12.14 -17.82
N HIS A 103 15.14 13.14 -18.50
CA HIS A 103 15.87 14.33 -18.94
C HIS A 103 16.13 15.30 -17.78
N GLN A 104 17.33 15.25 -17.19
CA GLN A 104 17.73 16.19 -16.14
C GLN A 104 18.01 17.58 -16.71
N THR A 105 17.24 18.57 -16.26
CA THR A 105 17.55 19.99 -16.53
C THR A 105 18.83 20.42 -15.79
N CYS A 106 19.50 21.46 -16.29
CA CYS A 106 20.71 21.97 -15.66
C CYS A 106 20.38 22.60 -14.29
N ARG A 107 20.67 21.87 -13.21
CA ARG A 107 20.48 22.27 -11.80
C ARG A 107 20.95 23.70 -11.48
N THR A 108 22.04 24.16 -12.10
CA THR A 108 22.55 25.53 -11.91
C THR A 108 21.63 26.60 -12.50
N LYS A 109 21.03 26.34 -13.67
CA LYS A 109 20.04 27.23 -14.30
C LYS A 109 18.76 27.27 -13.46
N GLU A 110 18.23 26.10 -13.10
CA GLU A 110 17.02 25.96 -12.27
C GLU A 110 17.19 26.67 -10.91
N ALA A 111 18.30 26.42 -10.21
CA ALA A 111 18.59 27.08 -8.94
C ALA A 111 18.73 28.61 -9.06
N ARG A 112 19.23 29.13 -10.20
CA ARG A 112 19.28 30.56 -10.47
C ARG A 112 17.88 31.15 -10.63
N VAL A 113 16.99 30.50 -11.40
CA VAL A 113 15.60 30.91 -11.58
C VAL A 113 14.85 30.90 -10.25
N ARG A 114 14.89 29.79 -9.51
CA ARG A 114 14.26 29.66 -8.17
C ARG A 114 14.75 30.74 -7.20
N ARG A 115 16.06 31.03 -7.16
CA ARG A 115 16.61 32.12 -6.32
C ARG A 115 16.11 33.50 -6.75
N GLN A 116 15.87 33.73 -8.04
CA GLN A 116 15.35 35.01 -8.53
C GLN A 116 13.89 35.19 -8.10
N VAL A 117 13.03 34.18 -8.35
CA VAL A 117 11.62 34.18 -7.89
C VAL A 117 11.54 34.40 -6.37
N MET A 118 12.38 33.73 -5.58
CA MET A 118 12.43 33.96 -4.13
C MET A 118 12.88 35.37 -3.72
N LYS A 119 13.73 36.05 -4.50
CA LYS A 119 14.11 37.44 -4.24
C LYS A 119 12.97 38.40 -4.56
N ASP A 120 12.28 38.18 -5.67
CA ASP A 120 11.22 39.09 -6.13
C ASP A 120 9.96 38.92 -5.26
N ASN A 121 9.62 37.70 -4.84
CA ASN A 121 8.57 37.46 -3.83
C ASN A 121 8.89 38.13 -2.48
N LYS A 122 10.18 38.18 -2.08
CA LYS A 122 10.61 38.87 -0.85
C LYS A 122 10.69 40.40 -0.98
N ARG A 123 10.72 40.93 -2.19
CA ARG A 123 10.67 42.38 -2.46
C ARG A 123 9.24 42.91 -2.46
N ASN A 124 8.25 42.05 -2.71
CA ASN A 124 6.85 42.43 -2.67
C ASN A 124 6.35 42.60 -1.22
N ALA A 125 6.07 43.86 -0.85
CA ALA A 125 5.55 44.22 0.48
C ALA A 125 4.14 43.65 0.75
N GLU A 126 3.31 43.46 -0.28
CA GLU A 126 1.96 42.90 -0.13
C GLU A 126 2.02 41.43 0.28
N LEU A 127 2.95 40.66 -0.29
CA LEU A 127 3.19 39.27 0.09
C LEU A 127 3.74 39.14 1.51
N GLU A 128 4.60 40.07 1.94
CA GLU A 128 5.08 40.13 3.33
C GLU A 128 3.92 40.43 4.29
N GLN A 129 3.12 41.46 4.01
CA GLN A 129 1.98 41.83 4.83
C GLN A 129 0.93 40.70 4.89
N ALA A 130 0.59 40.08 3.76
CA ALA A 130 -0.33 38.95 3.71
C ALA A 130 0.20 37.71 4.44
N SER A 131 1.51 37.47 4.41
CA SER A 131 2.16 36.40 5.19
C SER A 131 2.12 36.70 6.69
N ARG A 132 2.43 37.94 7.10
CA ARG A 132 2.39 38.39 8.50
C ARG A 132 0.99 38.32 9.10
N LEU A 133 -0.03 38.70 8.32
CA LEU A 133 -1.44 38.64 8.71
C LEU A 133 -2.07 37.24 8.51
N ARG A 134 -1.31 36.28 7.95
CA ARG A 134 -1.77 34.91 7.62
C ARG A 134 -2.99 34.87 6.67
N THR A 135 -3.14 35.89 5.82
CA THR A 135 -4.19 35.98 4.79
C THR A 135 -3.73 35.49 3.42
N LEU A 136 -2.43 35.27 3.22
CA LEU A 136 -1.85 34.76 1.97
C LEU A 136 -2.48 33.42 1.57
N ARG A 137 -3.01 33.35 0.34
CA ARG A 137 -3.51 32.14 -0.30
C ARG A 137 -2.59 31.75 -1.46
N ILE A 138 -2.44 30.45 -1.68
CA ILE A 138 -1.68 29.88 -2.80
C ILE A 138 -2.70 29.24 -3.75
N SER A 139 -2.57 29.47 -5.05
CA SER A 139 -3.39 28.79 -6.07
C SER A 139 -3.03 27.31 -6.11
N LEU A 140 -4.03 26.44 -5.91
CA LEU A 140 -3.81 24.99 -5.96
C LEU A 140 -3.48 24.53 -7.37
N ASP A 141 -4.17 25.06 -8.38
CA ASP A 141 -4.02 24.71 -9.79
C ASP A 141 -2.58 24.91 -10.28
N GLY A 142 -1.96 26.06 -9.95
CA GLY A 142 -0.56 26.36 -10.30
C GLY A 142 0.46 25.55 -9.48
N VAL A 143 0.12 25.14 -8.25
CA VAL A 143 0.92 24.16 -7.50
C VAL A 143 0.83 22.78 -8.15
N GLU A 144 -0.34 22.40 -8.67
CA GLU A 144 -0.52 21.12 -9.36
C GLU A 144 0.22 21.09 -10.70
N GLU A 145 0.10 22.13 -11.52
CA GLU A 145 0.82 22.27 -12.80
C GLU A 145 2.35 22.17 -12.59
N THR A 146 2.90 22.98 -11.69
CA THR A 146 4.34 22.93 -11.36
C THR A 146 4.76 21.61 -10.70
N TRP A 147 3.86 20.92 -9.98
CA TRP A 147 4.11 19.58 -9.45
C TRP A 147 4.17 18.52 -10.55
N ARG A 148 3.22 18.53 -11.50
CA ARG A 148 3.14 17.62 -12.66
C ARG A 148 4.44 17.65 -13.47
N GLU A 149 4.97 18.84 -13.77
CA GLU A 149 6.22 19.00 -14.52
C GLU A 149 7.48 18.56 -13.77
N THR A 150 7.54 18.77 -12.44
CA THR A 150 8.82 18.68 -11.70
C THR A 150 8.99 17.45 -10.84
N SER A 151 7.97 17.07 -10.06
CA SER A 151 8.13 16.11 -8.97
C SER A 151 7.09 15.00 -8.95
N ALA A 152 6.05 15.10 -9.77
CA ALA A 152 5.06 14.05 -9.94
C ALA A 152 5.71 12.69 -10.25
N PRO A 153 6.59 12.50 -11.26
CA PRO A 153 7.11 11.16 -11.59
C PRO A 153 7.72 10.41 -10.40
N PHE A 154 8.45 11.11 -9.53
CA PHE A 154 9.05 10.55 -8.31
C PHE A 154 8.02 10.25 -7.20
N GLN A 155 6.99 11.08 -7.06
CA GLN A 155 5.92 10.85 -6.09
C GLN A 155 4.97 9.74 -6.56
N LEU A 156 4.67 9.68 -7.85
CA LEU A 156 3.90 8.62 -8.49
C LEU A 156 4.61 7.27 -8.39
N LYS A 157 5.93 7.20 -8.61
CA LYS A 157 6.72 6.00 -8.33
C LYS A 157 6.54 5.55 -6.88
N ARG A 158 6.65 6.47 -5.91
CA ARG A 158 6.48 6.15 -4.48
C ARG A 158 5.07 5.70 -4.11
N LEU A 159 4.03 6.23 -4.78
CA LEU A 159 2.66 5.78 -4.62
C LEU A 159 2.48 4.37 -5.22
N ALA A 160 2.95 4.14 -6.44
CA ALA A 160 2.92 2.83 -7.08
C ALA A 160 3.68 1.75 -6.28
N ASP A 161 4.85 2.09 -5.70
CA ASP A 161 5.56 1.25 -4.74
C ASP A 161 4.71 0.97 -3.48
N HIS A 162 4.04 1.99 -2.91
CA HIS A 162 3.19 1.84 -1.72
C HIS A 162 1.96 0.95 -1.97
N TYR A 163 1.30 1.12 -3.12
CA TYR A 163 0.15 0.31 -3.52
C TYR A 163 0.53 -1.08 -4.07
N GLY A 164 1.83 -1.40 -4.18
CA GLY A 164 2.31 -2.69 -4.71
C GLY A 164 2.22 -2.87 -6.22
N VAL A 165 1.92 -1.81 -6.98
CA VAL A 165 1.69 -1.84 -8.43
C VAL A 165 2.89 -2.44 -9.18
N PHE A 166 4.11 -1.98 -8.89
CA PHE A 166 5.31 -2.53 -9.52
C PHE A 166 5.60 -3.97 -9.11
N ARG A 167 5.35 -4.32 -7.83
CA ARG A 167 5.58 -5.69 -7.32
C ARG A 167 4.73 -6.70 -8.10
N ASP A 168 3.47 -6.37 -8.33
CA ASP A 168 2.48 -7.29 -8.90
C ASP A 168 2.57 -7.33 -10.43
N LEU A 169 2.77 -6.18 -11.11
CA LEU A 169 2.79 -6.09 -12.59
C LEU A 169 4.18 -6.29 -13.20
N PHE A 170 5.22 -5.88 -12.48
CA PHE A 170 6.60 -5.73 -12.97
C PHE A 170 7.62 -6.20 -11.92
N PRO A 171 7.56 -7.47 -11.48
CA PRO A 171 8.42 -7.97 -10.41
C PRO A 171 9.90 -7.64 -10.69
N MET A 172 10.62 -7.22 -9.65
CA MET A 172 12.03 -6.82 -9.74
C MET A 172 12.34 -5.60 -10.63
N SER A 173 11.33 -4.85 -11.09
CA SER A 173 11.53 -3.67 -11.94
C SER A 173 10.62 -2.50 -11.54
N TYR A 174 10.93 -1.30 -12.03
CA TYR A 174 10.10 -0.10 -11.89
C TYR A 174 10.29 0.79 -13.12
N PHE A 175 9.43 1.80 -13.26
CA PHE A 175 9.69 2.93 -14.16
C PHE A 175 9.29 4.24 -13.51
N LEU A 176 9.82 5.34 -14.03
CA LEU A 176 9.33 6.69 -13.72
C LEU A 176 8.22 7.06 -14.71
N PRO A 177 6.97 7.26 -14.28
CA PRO A 177 5.90 7.74 -15.16
C PRO A 177 6.15 9.20 -15.50
N GLN A 178 6.78 9.45 -16.66
CA GLN A 178 7.08 10.79 -17.15
C GLN A 178 5.89 11.42 -17.87
N VAL A 179 5.09 10.61 -18.56
CA VAL A 179 3.90 11.05 -19.28
C VAL A 179 2.71 11.02 -18.32
N THR A 180 2.14 12.19 -18.05
CA THR A 180 0.94 12.31 -17.21
C THR A 180 -0.28 11.85 -18.02
N LEU A 181 -1.01 10.88 -17.46
CA LEU A 181 -2.29 10.40 -18.00
C LEU A 181 -3.44 11.19 -17.37
N HIS A 182 -4.31 11.74 -18.20
CA HIS A 182 -5.57 12.34 -17.79
C HIS A 182 -6.72 11.48 -18.28
N ILE A 183 -7.38 10.80 -17.34
CA ILE A 183 -8.44 9.83 -17.60
C ILE A 183 -9.70 10.28 -16.86
N SER A 184 -10.82 10.39 -17.56
CA SER A 184 -12.09 10.86 -17.03
C SER A 184 -13.25 10.02 -17.54
N TYR A 185 -14.01 9.42 -16.63
CA TYR A 185 -15.18 8.61 -16.92
C TYR A 185 -16.45 9.43 -17.19
N SER A 186 -16.53 10.64 -16.63
CA SER A 186 -17.64 11.57 -16.83
C SER A 186 -17.11 12.97 -17.17
N GLN A 187 -17.96 13.79 -17.80
CA GLN A 187 -17.64 15.21 -18.05
C GLN A 187 -17.63 16.06 -16.76
N GLU A 188 -18.16 15.53 -15.66
CA GLU A 188 -18.03 16.15 -14.35
C GLU A 188 -16.71 15.72 -13.68
N ASN A 189 -16.02 16.66 -13.01
CA ASN A 189 -14.74 16.42 -12.32
C ASN A 189 -14.74 15.26 -11.29
N ARG A 190 -15.90 14.69 -10.94
CA ARG A 190 -16.02 13.53 -10.03
C ARG A 190 -15.47 12.25 -10.64
N GLY A 191 -15.57 12.08 -11.97
CA GLY A 191 -15.13 10.86 -12.67
C GLY A 191 -13.65 10.81 -13.03
N GLN A 192 -12.81 11.71 -12.49
CA GLN A 192 -11.39 11.76 -12.81
C GLN A 192 -10.60 10.65 -12.09
N VAL A 193 -9.74 9.94 -12.83
CA VAL A 193 -8.76 9.01 -12.28
C VAL A 193 -7.50 9.80 -11.90
N HIS A 194 -7.00 9.53 -10.70
CA HIS A 194 -5.71 10.01 -10.21
C HIS A 194 -4.80 8.80 -9.91
N TYR A 195 -4.37 8.65 -8.65
CA TYR A 195 -3.31 7.71 -8.24
C TYR A 195 -3.72 7.00 -6.94
N GLY A 196 -4.81 6.24 -7.03
CA GLY A 196 -5.43 5.51 -5.93
C GLY A 196 -6.67 6.18 -5.33
N ASN A 197 -7.31 7.11 -6.04
CA ASN A 197 -8.64 7.60 -5.62
C ASN A 197 -9.70 6.50 -5.81
N GLN A 198 -10.79 6.59 -5.04
CA GLN A 198 -11.91 5.68 -5.16
C GLN A 198 -12.86 6.13 -6.28
N LEU A 199 -13.23 5.22 -7.17
CA LEU A 199 -14.31 5.38 -8.16
C LEU A 199 -15.24 4.18 -8.07
N THR A 200 -16.55 4.39 -8.17
CA THR A 200 -17.53 3.30 -8.15
C THR A 200 -17.56 2.56 -9.49
N ALA A 201 -17.95 1.28 -9.46
CA ALA A 201 -18.15 0.51 -10.69
C ALA A 201 -19.25 1.11 -11.60
N THR A 202 -20.19 1.85 -10.99
CA THR A 202 -21.24 2.60 -11.69
C THR A 202 -20.69 3.80 -12.46
N GLU A 203 -19.75 4.57 -11.88
CA GLU A 203 -19.06 5.67 -12.57
C GLU A 203 -18.13 5.13 -13.68
N ALA A 204 -17.46 4.00 -13.44
CA ALA A 204 -16.56 3.35 -14.39
C ALA A 204 -17.28 2.41 -15.40
N ALA A 205 -18.60 2.53 -15.56
CA ALA A 205 -19.40 1.66 -16.41
C ALA A 205 -19.19 1.88 -17.92
N SER A 206 -18.80 3.08 -18.35
CA SER A 206 -18.51 3.42 -19.75
C SER A 206 -17.01 3.51 -20.02
N VAL A 207 -16.63 3.43 -21.30
CA VAL A 207 -15.25 3.71 -21.74
C VAL A 207 -14.86 5.13 -21.29
N PRO A 208 -13.70 5.34 -20.65
CA PRO A 208 -13.27 6.67 -20.24
C PRO A 208 -12.75 7.48 -21.44
N GLN A 209 -12.77 8.80 -21.30
CA GLN A 209 -11.96 9.69 -22.13
C GLN A 209 -10.53 9.69 -21.58
N VAL A 210 -9.55 9.44 -22.46
CA VAL A 210 -8.12 9.39 -22.12
C VAL A 210 -7.38 10.43 -22.95
N SER A 211 -6.56 11.24 -22.29
CA SER A 211 -5.71 12.26 -22.91
C SER A 211 -4.34 12.30 -22.24
N PHE A 212 -3.30 12.57 -23.03
CA PHE A 212 -1.91 12.67 -22.59
C PHE A 212 -1.10 13.51 -23.58
N ALA A 213 0.01 14.08 -23.13
CA ALA A 213 0.94 14.78 -24.00
C ALA A 213 1.73 13.78 -24.85
N ALA A 214 1.61 13.89 -26.18
CA ALA A 214 2.26 13.00 -27.16
C ALA A 214 2.93 13.83 -28.27
N GLU A 215 4.04 13.31 -28.81
CA GLU A 215 4.75 13.89 -29.95
C GLU A 215 4.03 13.53 -31.26
N GLU A 216 4.03 14.43 -32.25
CA GLU A 216 3.45 14.12 -33.56
C GLU A 216 4.17 12.92 -34.21
N GLY A 217 3.40 11.95 -34.74
CA GLY A 217 3.94 10.73 -35.32
C GLY A 217 4.46 9.68 -34.32
N SER A 218 4.40 9.94 -33.02
CA SER A 218 4.66 8.91 -31.99
C SER A 218 3.51 7.90 -31.93
N LEU A 219 3.83 6.66 -31.55
CA LEU A 219 2.84 5.58 -31.38
C LEU A 219 2.80 5.12 -29.92
N TRP A 220 1.62 4.74 -29.44
CA TRP A 220 1.41 4.38 -28.04
C TRP A 220 0.55 3.13 -27.88
N THR A 221 0.56 2.55 -26.68
CA THR A 221 -0.31 1.44 -26.28
C THR A 221 -0.85 1.70 -24.89
N LEU A 222 -2.16 1.63 -24.74
CA LEU A 222 -2.87 1.80 -23.49
C LEU A 222 -3.39 0.44 -23.00
N LEU A 223 -3.02 0.08 -21.78
CA LEU A 223 -3.42 -1.15 -21.10
C LEU A 223 -4.17 -0.79 -19.82
N LEU A 224 -5.30 -1.46 -19.56
CA LEU A 224 -6.00 -1.44 -18.27
C LEU A 224 -6.11 -2.87 -17.73
N THR A 225 -5.51 -3.13 -16.58
CA THR A 225 -5.60 -4.43 -15.89
C THR A 225 -6.04 -4.30 -14.43
N CYS A 226 -6.55 -5.41 -13.89
CA CYS A 226 -6.76 -5.58 -12.46
C CYS A 226 -6.06 -6.87 -11.96
N PRO A 227 -5.04 -6.75 -11.08
CA PRO A 227 -4.41 -7.91 -10.42
C PRO A 227 -5.24 -8.48 -9.27
N ASP A 228 -6.22 -7.74 -8.74
CA ASP A 228 -6.97 -8.13 -7.53
C ASP A 228 -8.26 -8.93 -7.83
N GLU A 229 -8.66 -9.01 -9.11
CA GLU A 229 -10.00 -9.47 -9.52
C GLU A 229 -10.06 -10.94 -9.98
N HIS A 230 -8.90 -11.58 -10.20
CA HIS A 230 -8.87 -12.93 -10.75
C HIS A 230 -9.37 -13.99 -9.74
N LEU A 231 -10.27 -14.87 -10.20
CA LEU A 231 -11.03 -15.77 -9.33
C LEU A 231 -10.35 -17.12 -9.09
N VAL A 232 -9.38 -17.50 -9.94
CA VAL A 232 -8.80 -18.85 -10.01
C VAL A 232 -7.33 -18.84 -9.60
N ASP A 233 -6.44 -18.30 -10.43
CA ASP A 233 -5.05 -18.01 -10.06
C ASP A 233 -5.01 -16.74 -9.15
N ASN A 234 -3.97 -16.59 -8.33
CA ASN A 234 -3.73 -15.35 -7.57
C ASN A 234 -2.56 -14.53 -8.17
N GLU A 235 -1.84 -15.09 -9.16
CA GLU A 235 -0.73 -14.44 -9.88
C GLU A 235 -1.12 -13.96 -11.29
N ALA A 236 -2.37 -14.13 -11.71
CA ALA A 236 -2.86 -13.67 -13.00
C ALA A 236 -3.84 -12.51 -12.83
N GLU A 237 -3.87 -11.65 -13.83
CA GLU A 237 -4.67 -10.44 -13.90
C GLU A 237 -5.86 -10.65 -14.84
N TYR A 238 -6.89 -9.82 -14.71
CA TYR A 238 -7.84 -9.61 -15.80
C TYR A 238 -7.48 -8.35 -16.60
N ILE A 239 -7.48 -8.48 -17.93
CA ILE A 239 -7.41 -7.34 -18.84
C ILE A 239 -8.81 -6.78 -19.06
N HIS A 240 -8.99 -5.49 -18.79
CA HIS A 240 -10.26 -4.79 -18.99
C HIS A 240 -10.30 -4.07 -20.32
N TRP A 241 -9.20 -3.45 -20.72
CA TRP A 241 -9.10 -2.71 -21.99
C TRP A 241 -7.67 -2.75 -22.51
N LEU A 242 -7.52 -2.88 -23.83
CA LEU A 242 -6.22 -2.83 -24.50
C LEU A 242 -6.36 -2.20 -25.88
N VAL A 243 -5.66 -1.10 -26.10
CA VAL A 243 -5.60 -0.39 -27.38
C VAL A 243 -4.13 -0.21 -27.78
N GLY A 244 -3.74 -0.80 -28.90
CA GLY A 244 -2.40 -0.72 -29.47
C GLY A 244 -2.28 0.32 -30.58
N ASN A 245 -1.05 0.63 -30.98
CA ASN A 245 -0.74 1.45 -32.16
C ASN A 245 -1.47 2.81 -32.23
N ILE A 246 -1.74 3.43 -31.07
CA ILE A 246 -2.43 4.72 -30.95
C ILE A 246 -1.58 5.83 -31.59
N PRO A 247 -2.06 6.57 -32.60
CA PRO A 247 -1.32 7.67 -33.21
C PRO A 247 -1.37 8.94 -32.33
N GLY A 248 -0.22 9.37 -31.83
CA GLY A 248 -0.11 10.52 -30.93
C GLY A 248 -1.00 10.35 -29.68
N GLY A 249 -1.86 11.32 -29.40
CA GLY A 249 -2.83 11.27 -28.29
C GLY A 249 -4.22 10.75 -28.67
N ALA A 250 -4.46 10.36 -29.92
CA ALA A 250 -5.80 10.04 -30.43
C ALA A 250 -6.19 8.58 -30.15
N VAL A 251 -6.58 8.27 -28.90
CA VAL A 251 -6.89 6.90 -28.46
C VAL A 251 -8.01 6.23 -29.28
N GLN A 252 -8.92 7.01 -29.86
CA GLN A 252 -9.99 6.50 -30.73
C GLN A 252 -9.51 5.99 -32.10
N ASP A 253 -8.35 6.47 -32.57
CA ASP A 253 -7.73 6.06 -33.84
C ASP A 253 -6.76 4.86 -33.66
N GLY A 254 -6.65 4.33 -32.44
CA GLY A 254 -5.85 3.16 -32.11
C GLY A 254 -6.52 1.83 -32.50
N GLU A 255 -5.71 0.78 -32.56
CA GLU A 255 -6.18 -0.59 -32.80
C GLU A 255 -6.69 -1.18 -31.48
N GLU A 256 -8.01 -1.30 -31.31
CA GLU A 256 -8.60 -1.95 -30.13
C GLU A 256 -8.36 -3.47 -30.18
N LEU A 257 -7.49 -3.96 -29.29
CA LEU A 257 -7.08 -5.37 -29.19
C LEU A 257 -7.97 -6.14 -28.21
N CYS A 258 -8.47 -5.47 -27.18
CA CYS A 258 -9.47 -6.01 -26.26
C CYS A 258 -10.42 -4.89 -25.84
N HIS A 259 -11.70 -5.01 -26.22
CA HIS A 259 -12.73 -4.02 -25.89
C HIS A 259 -12.88 -3.79 -24.38
N TYR A 260 -13.33 -2.59 -24.01
CA TYR A 260 -13.54 -2.21 -22.61
C TYR A 260 -14.54 -3.11 -21.89
N LEU A 261 -14.14 -3.68 -20.75
CA LEU A 261 -15.02 -4.34 -19.79
C LEU A 261 -15.10 -3.49 -18.52
N PRO A 262 -16.31 -3.08 -18.09
CA PRO A 262 -16.49 -2.38 -16.82
C PRO A 262 -15.88 -3.16 -15.65
N PRO A 263 -15.37 -2.49 -14.60
CA PRO A 263 -14.90 -3.18 -13.39
C PRO A 263 -16.06 -3.96 -12.74
N PHE A 264 -15.81 -5.20 -12.32
CA PHE A 264 -16.81 -6.09 -11.71
C PHE A 264 -16.39 -6.63 -10.33
N PRO A 265 -15.84 -5.76 -9.43
CA PRO A 265 -15.20 -6.19 -8.19
C PRO A 265 -16.16 -7.00 -7.33
N SER A 266 -15.73 -8.19 -6.93
CA SER A 266 -16.60 -9.18 -6.30
C SER A 266 -17.07 -8.77 -4.89
N ARG A 267 -18.33 -9.08 -4.57
CA ARG A 267 -18.92 -8.71 -3.27
C ARG A 267 -18.14 -9.35 -2.11
N GLY A 268 -17.53 -8.50 -1.27
CA GLY A 268 -16.83 -8.92 -0.05
C GLY A 268 -15.34 -9.18 -0.18
N THR A 269 -14.72 -8.95 -1.34
CA THR A 269 -13.25 -9.03 -1.50
C THR A 269 -12.51 -7.73 -1.19
N GLY A 270 -13.22 -6.60 -1.06
CA GLY A 270 -12.68 -5.31 -0.62
C GLY A 270 -12.48 -4.34 -1.79
N PHE A 271 -11.34 -3.64 -1.78
CA PHE A 271 -10.96 -2.69 -2.82
C PHE A 271 -10.04 -3.35 -3.85
N HIS A 272 -10.40 -3.24 -5.12
CA HIS A 272 -9.63 -3.73 -6.26
C HIS A 272 -8.93 -2.55 -6.95
N ARG A 273 -7.66 -2.71 -7.31
CA ARG A 273 -6.86 -1.68 -8.01
C ARG A 273 -7.02 -1.86 -9.52
N TYR A 274 -7.49 -0.83 -10.20
CA TYR A 274 -7.57 -0.78 -11.66
C TYR A 274 -6.47 0.12 -12.19
N ILE A 275 -5.56 -0.46 -12.96
CA ILE A 275 -4.26 0.15 -13.28
C ILE A 275 -4.16 0.39 -14.78
N TYR A 276 -4.05 1.67 -15.15
CA TYR A 276 -3.74 2.13 -16.49
C TYR A 276 -2.22 2.26 -16.67
N ILE A 277 -1.71 1.58 -17.68
CA ILE A 277 -0.31 1.67 -18.11
C ILE A 277 -0.30 2.22 -19.53
N LEU A 278 0.48 3.28 -19.75
CA LEU A 278 0.75 3.82 -21.07
C LEU A 278 2.18 3.46 -21.47
N PHE A 279 2.32 2.76 -22.58
CA PHE A 279 3.59 2.45 -23.20
C PHE A 279 3.83 3.32 -24.43
N ARG A 280 5.04 3.87 -24.57
CA ARG A 280 5.55 4.45 -25.81
C ARG A 280 6.02 3.33 -26.72
N GLN A 281 5.64 3.36 -27.99
CA GLN A 281 6.17 2.47 -29.02
C GLN A 281 7.21 3.20 -29.87
N ASP A 282 8.30 2.53 -30.21
CA ASP A 282 9.32 3.06 -31.14
C ASP A 282 8.97 2.78 -32.62
N ARG A 283 8.10 1.81 -32.86
CA ARG A 283 7.59 1.38 -34.18
C ARG A 283 6.24 0.70 -34.01
N ARG A 284 5.44 0.66 -35.08
CA ARG A 284 4.16 -0.07 -35.09
C ARG A 284 4.40 -1.56 -34.79
N ILE A 285 3.63 -2.12 -33.86
CA ILE A 285 3.74 -3.52 -33.41
C ILE A 285 2.56 -4.31 -33.99
N SER A 286 2.77 -5.57 -34.37
CA SER A 286 1.67 -6.46 -34.77
C SER A 286 1.25 -7.32 -33.60
N PHE A 287 0.03 -7.12 -33.10
CA PHE A 287 -0.47 -7.74 -31.88
C PHE A 287 -1.33 -9.00 -32.12
N GLN A 288 -1.08 -9.75 -33.20
CA GLN A 288 -1.98 -10.83 -33.66
C GLN A 288 -2.27 -11.91 -32.59
N GLU A 289 -1.32 -12.20 -31.70
CA GLU A 289 -1.49 -13.15 -30.58
C GLU A 289 -2.29 -12.59 -29.40
N ASP A 290 -2.29 -11.27 -29.24
CA ASP A 290 -2.84 -10.58 -28.07
C ASP A 290 -4.25 -10.01 -28.34
N ILE A 291 -4.71 -10.05 -29.61
CA ILE A 291 -6.09 -9.72 -30.02
C ILE A 291 -7.08 -10.69 -29.36
N ARG A 292 -8.16 -10.14 -28.81
CA ARG A 292 -9.29 -10.86 -28.22
C ARG A 292 -10.54 -10.66 -29.09
N PRO A 293 -11.52 -11.57 -29.07
CA PRO A 293 -12.77 -11.32 -29.78
C PRO A 293 -13.45 -10.05 -29.26
N SER A 294 -14.27 -9.43 -30.11
CA SER A 294 -15.10 -8.29 -29.72
C SER A 294 -16.57 -8.65 -29.97
N PRO A 295 -17.40 -8.87 -28.93
CA PRO A 295 -17.10 -8.76 -27.49
C PRO A 295 -16.64 -10.10 -26.82
N CYS A 296 -15.38 -10.15 -26.36
CA CYS A 296 -14.84 -11.13 -25.40
C CYS A 296 -15.43 -11.00 -23.98
N HIS A 297 -16.49 -11.77 -23.69
CA HIS A 297 -17.03 -11.95 -22.33
C HIS A 297 -16.45 -13.16 -21.58
N SER A 298 -15.49 -13.86 -22.19
CA SER A 298 -14.79 -15.02 -21.62
C SER A 298 -13.72 -14.60 -20.63
N LEU A 299 -13.87 -14.99 -19.35
CA LEU A 299 -12.87 -14.72 -18.31
C LEU A 299 -11.57 -15.51 -18.53
N VAL A 300 -11.64 -16.69 -19.17
CA VAL A 300 -10.42 -17.46 -19.53
C VAL A 300 -9.58 -16.66 -20.51
N GLU A 301 -10.20 -16.18 -21.58
CA GLU A 301 -9.52 -15.35 -22.56
C GLU A 301 -8.98 -14.08 -21.89
N ARG A 302 -9.79 -13.35 -21.13
CA ARG A 302 -9.35 -12.14 -20.39
C ARG A 302 -8.28 -12.36 -19.32
N THR A 303 -7.87 -13.60 -19.03
CA THR A 303 -6.72 -13.87 -18.17
C THR A 303 -5.45 -13.36 -18.87
N PHE A 304 -4.62 -12.66 -18.11
CA PHE A 304 -3.47 -11.90 -18.62
C PHE A 304 -2.35 -11.82 -17.57
N LYS A 305 -1.10 -11.64 -18.01
CA LYS A 305 0.03 -11.31 -17.15
C LYS A 305 0.84 -10.20 -17.82
N THR A 306 0.84 -9.02 -17.22
CA THR A 306 1.44 -7.79 -17.78
C THR A 306 2.93 -7.96 -18.05
N ILE A 307 3.64 -8.67 -17.17
CA ILE A 307 5.05 -8.98 -17.32
C ILE A 307 5.38 -9.81 -18.57
N ASP A 308 4.53 -10.76 -18.95
CA ASP A 308 4.77 -11.64 -20.10
C ASP A 308 4.48 -10.91 -21.42
N PHE A 309 3.40 -10.13 -21.47
CA PHE A 309 3.11 -9.21 -22.57
C PHE A 309 4.24 -8.20 -22.78
N TYR A 310 4.73 -7.57 -21.70
CA TYR A 310 5.87 -6.66 -21.79
C TYR A 310 7.13 -7.37 -22.29
N ARG A 311 7.44 -8.58 -21.77
CA ARG A 311 8.62 -9.35 -22.18
C ARG A 311 8.62 -9.71 -23.68
N LYS A 312 7.45 -9.99 -24.28
CA LYS A 312 7.32 -10.19 -25.74
C LYS A 312 7.73 -8.93 -26.53
N HIS A 313 7.28 -7.76 -26.08
CA HIS A 313 7.32 -6.51 -26.85
C HIS A 313 8.40 -5.49 -26.42
N GLN A 314 9.17 -5.79 -25.37
CA GLN A 314 10.16 -4.91 -24.71
C GLN A 314 11.15 -4.21 -25.66
N ASN A 315 11.48 -4.81 -26.80
CA ASN A 315 12.43 -4.27 -27.78
C ASN A 315 11.84 -3.13 -28.65
N SER A 316 10.55 -2.82 -28.50
CA SER A 316 9.86 -1.79 -29.27
C SER A 316 8.81 -1.03 -28.46
N MET A 317 8.73 -1.27 -27.15
CA MET A 317 7.70 -0.75 -26.27
C MET A 317 8.30 -0.45 -24.89
N THR A 318 8.13 0.78 -24.40
CA THR A 318 8.70 1.26 -23.12
C THR A 318 7.60 1.88 -22.26
N PRO A 319 7.42 1.48 -20.98
CA PRO A 319 6.45 2.09 -20.09
C PRO A 319 6.80 3.57 -19.81
N ALA A 320 5.79 4.43 -19.93
CA ALA A 320 5.96 5.87 -19.98
C ALA A 320 4.99 6.64 -19.06
N GLY A 321 3.77 6.12 -18.87
CA GLY A 321 2.75 6.71 -18.01
C GLY A 321 2.05 5.65 -17.15
N LEU A 322 1.56 6.08 -16.00
CA LEU A 322 0.85 5.24 -15.03
C LEU A 322 -0.25 6.05 -14.36
N ALA A 323 -1.47 5.53 -14.30
CA ALA A 323 -2.56 6.06 -13.48
C ALA A 323 -3.36 4.89 -12.92
N PHE A 324 -4.02 5.05 -11.77
CA PHE A 324 -4.82 3.96 -11.20
C PHE A 324 -5.87 4.47 -10.23
N PHE A 325 -6.97 3.72 -10.11
CA PHE A 325 -8.02 3.97 -9.13
C PHE A 325 -8.34 2.71 -8.34
N GLN A 326 -9.08 2.87 -7.25
CA GLN A 326 -9.64 1.77 -6.48
C GLN A 326 -11.15 1.69 -6.72
N SER A 327 -11.68 0.49 -6.93
CA SER A 327 -13.12 0.27 -6.92
C SER A 327 -13.53 -0.79 -5.90
N GLN A 328 -14.79 -0.75 -5.49
CA GLN A 328 -15.40 -1.71 -4.59
C GLN A 328 -16.71 -2.21 -5.21
N TRP A 329 -17.22 -3.35 -4.73
CA TRP A 329 -18.51 -3.87 -5.17
C TRP A 329 -19.63 -2.84 -4.96
N ASP A 330 -20.46 -2.68 -5.99
CA ASP A 330 -21.70 -1.90 -6.00
C ASP A 330 -22.81 -2.74 -6.66
N GLN A 331 -24.07 -2.33 -6.52
CA GLN A 331 -25.23 -3.07 -7.05
C GLN A 331 -25.14 -3.26 -8.57
N SER A 332 -24.60 -2.26 -9.29
CA SER A 332 -24.35 -2.28 -10.74
C SER A 332 -23.47 -3.44 -11.20
N VAL A 333 -22.50 -3.88 -10.39
CA VAL A 333 -21.66 -5.05 -10.67
C VAL A 333 -22.50 -6.31 -10.84
N THR A 334 -23.60 -6.42 -10.09
CA THR A 334 -24.51 -7.57 -10.15
C THR A 334 -25.24 -7.62 -11.50
N SER A 335 -25.71 -6.48 -12.00
CA SER A 335 -26.24 -6.37 -13.36
C SER A 335 -25.19 -6.67 -14.43
N THR A 336 -23.98 -6.10 -14.34
CA THR A 336 -22.88 -6.40 -15.27
C THR A 336 -22.56 -7.89 -15.30
N PHE A 337 -22.48 -8.55 -14.14
CA PHE A 337 -22.24 -9.98 -14.05
C PHE A 337 -23.35 -10.81 -14.69
N HIS A 338 -24.62 -10.46 -14.48
CA HIS A 338 -25.77 -11.19 -15.03
C HIS A 338 -26.05 -10.92 -16.51
N HIS A 339 -25.73 -9.73 -17.04
CA HIS A 339 -25.98 -9.38 -18.44
C HIS A 339 -24.76 -9.55 -19.34
N THR A 340 -23.54 -9.40 -18.81
CA THR A 340 -22.30 -9.41 -19.58
C THR A 340 -21.51 -10.71 -19.40
N LEU A 341 -21.51 -11.32 -18.20
CA LEU A 341 -20.65 -12.48 -17.89
C LEU A 341 -21.43 -13.81 -17.71
N SER A 342 -22.76 -13.80 -17.78
CA SER A 342 -23.59 -14.99 -17.53
C SER A 342 -23.43 -16.07 -18.59
N GLU A 343 -23.22 -15.69 -19.86
CA GLU A 343 -23.00 -16.66 -20.96
C GLU A 343 -21.68 -17.43 -20.80
N SER A 344 -20.63 -16.82 -20.26
CA SER A 344 -19.31 -17.48 -20.11
C SER A 344 -19.23 -18.44 -18.91
N LEU A 345 -20.04 -18.24 -17.86
CA LEU A 345 -20.13 -19.18 -16.72
C LEU A 345 -20.87 -20.48 -17.06
N ILE A 346 -21.80 -20.45 -18.02
CA ILE A 346 -22.50 -21.66 -18.50
C ILE A 346 -21.52 -22.62 -19.21
N VAL A 347 -20.43 -22.09 -19.78
CA VAL A 347 -19.36 -22.89 -20.40
C VAL A 347 -18.42 -23.49 -19.34
N GLN A 348 -18.01 -22.71 -18.33
CA GLN A 348 -17.06 -23.17 -17.30
C GLN A 348 -17.64 -24.16 -16.28
N THR A 349 -18.95 -24.09 -15.99
CA THR A 349 -19.60 -25.00 -15.02
C THR A 349 -19.61 -26.47 -15.46
N LYS A 350 -19.20 -26.76 -16.70
CA LYS A 350 -19.02 -28.13 -17.22
C LYS A 350 -17.60 -28.69 -17.07
N THR A 351 -16.58 -27.88 -16.76
CA THR A 351 -15.18 -28.31 -16.98
C THR A 351 -14.29 -28.43 -15.74
N HIS A 352 -14.31 -27.57 -14.71
CA HIS A 352 -13.54 -27.84 -13.48
C HIS A 352 -14.04 -27.13 -12.19
N ASP A 353 -13.51 -27.63 -11.07
CA ASP A 353 -13.79 -27.44 -9.65
C ASP A 353 -14.56 -26.20 -9.14
N CYS A 354 -15.53 -26.50 -8.26
CA CYS A 354 -16.70 -25.65 -8.08
C CYS A 354 -16.82 -25.00 -6.68
N GLU A 355 -15.83 -25.11 -5.80
CA GLU A 355 -16.00 -24.71 -4.38
C GLU A 355 -16.01 -23.19 -4.14
N ARG A 356 -15.16 -22.41 -4.82
CA ARG A 356 -15.12 -20.94 -4.68
C ARG A 356 -16.37 -20.30 -5.30
N LEU A 357 -16.77 -20.80 -6.48
CA LEU A 357 -17.97 -20.36 -7.22
C LEU A 357 -19.29 -20.74 -6.52
N LYS A 358 -19.39 -21.93 -5.89
CA LYS A 358 -20.57 -22.30 -5.09
C LYS A 358 -20.81 -21.34 -3.92
N ARG A 359 -19.76 -20.87 -3.24
CA ARG A 359 -19.88 -19.86 -2.17
C ARG A 359 -20.36 -18.51 -2.73
N PHE A 360 -19.76 -18.04 -3.83
CA PHE A 360 -20.15 -16.78 -4.47
C PHE A 360 -21.62 -16.79 -4.92
N LEU A 361 -22.03 -17.79 -5.71
CA LEU A 361 -23.41 -17.90 -6.22
C LEU A 361 -24.43 -18.21 -5.11
N GLY A 362 -24.05 -18.97 -4.09
CA GLY A 362 -24.89 -19.24 -2.92
C GLY A 362 -25.20 -17.99 -2.08
N THR A 363 -24.29 -17.02 -2.06
CA THR A 363 -24.43 -15.78 -1.27
C THR A 363 -25.24 -14.69 -2.00
N MET A 364 -25.42 -14.80 -3.33
CA MET A 364 -26.27 -13.88 -4.11
C MET A 364 -27.73 -14.34 -4.22
N LYS A 365 -28.00 -15.65 -4.10
CA LYS A 365 -29.37 -16.20 -4.24
C LYS A 365 -30.31 -15.97 -3.04
N THR A 366 -29.84 -15.40 -1.93
CA THR A 366 -30.65 -15.24 -0.70
C THR A 366 -31.44 -13.93 -0.62
N ASN A 367 -31.29 -13.00 -1.57
CA ASN A 367 -31.88 -11.65 -1.49
C ASN A 367 -32.95 -11.32 -2.55
N THR A 368 -33.48 -12.33 -3.24
CA THR A 368 -34.56 -12.14 -4.23
C THR A 368 -35.60 -13.27 -4.14
N HIS A 369 -36.32 -13.32 -3.02
CA HIS A 369 -37.75 -13.66 -2.91
C HIS A 369 -38.16 -13.85 -1.43
N ARG A 370 -38.99 -12.94 -0.92
CA ARG A 370 -40.16 -13.21 -0.03
C ARG A 370 -40.80 -11.88 0.36
N GLY A 371 -41.84 -11.51 -0.40
CA GLY A 371 -43.01 -10.88 0.23
C GLY A 371 -43.91 -11.98 0.79
N ASP A 372 -44.71 -11.60 1.78
CA ASP A 372 -45.94 -12.22 2.27
C ASP A 372 -45.94 -13.74 2.54
N GLU A 373 -45.95 -14.11 3.83
CA GLU A 373 -47.19 -14.51 4.55
C GLU A 373 -46.83 -15.08 5.95
N ASP A 374 -47.39 -14.48 7.00
CA ASP A 374 -47.40 -15.05 8.35
C ASP A 374 -48.54 -16.06 8.47
N HIS A 375 -48.28 -17.31 8.90
CA HIS A 375 -49.01 -17.99 9.99
C HIS A 375 -48.56 -19.44 10.28
N ASN A 376 -47.99 -19.60 11.48
CA ASN A 376 -48.33 -20.58 12.53
C ASN A 376 -48.09 -22.12 12.40
N GLU A 377 -47.72 -22.72 13.55
CA GLU A 377 -47.70 -24.16 13.92
C GLU A 377 -46.76 -25.12 13.15
N GLY A 378 -46.03 -26.09 13.75
CA GLY A 378 -45.77 -26.42 15.15
C GLY A 378 -45.01 -27.77 15.34
N VAL A 379 -44.54 -28.06 16.57
CA VAL A 379 -44.29 -29.43 17.13
C VAL A 379 -42.95 -30.18 16.84
N THR A 380 -41.99 -30.01 17.79
CA THR A 380 -41.10 -31.00 18.48
C THR A 380 -39.93 -31.77 17.82
N ASN A 381 -38.77 -31.70 18.52
CA ASN A 381 -37.88 -32.78 19.04
C ASN A 381 -37.30 -33.87 18.09
N HIS A 382 -36.09 -34.45 18.29
CA HIS A 382 -35.03 -34.30 19.30
C HIS A 382 -33.69 -34.87 18.75
N LEU A 383 -32.55 -34.39 19.28
CA LEU A 383 -31.27 -35.12 19.47
C LEU A 383 -30.68 -35.98 18.32
N PHE A 384 -29.54 -35.53 17.79
CA PHE A 384 -28.32 -36.36 17.83
C PHE A 384 -27.15 -35.51 18.33
N LEU A 385 -26.31 -36.07 19.20
CA LEU A 385 -25.27 -35.37 19.95
C LEU A 385 -24.00 -36.25 20.00
N GLN A 386 -22.84 -35.61 20.22
CA GLN A 386 -21.48 -36.18 20.30
C GLN A 386 -20.85 -36.52 18.93
N SER A 387 -19.59 -36.19 18.61
CA SER A 387 -18.58 -35.29 19.24
C SER A 387 -17.53 -34.87 18.14
N ASN A 388 -16.50 -34.05 18.34
CA ASN A 388 -15.85 -33.55 19.56
C ASN A 388 -15.18 -32.16 19.36
N ASN A 389 -14.51 -31.68 20.41
CA ASN A 389 -13.78 -30.43 20.62
C ASN A 389 -12.62 -30.08 19.65
N TRP A 390 -12.40 -28.79 19.40
CA TRP A 390 -11.12 -28.08 19.72
C TRP A 390 -11.22 -26.53 19.67
N VAL A 391 -12.21 -25.91 20.35
CA VAL A 391 -12.22 -24.44 20.60
C VAL A 391 -12.64 -24.13 22.03
N HIS A 392 -11.71 -24.21 23.00
CA HIS A 392 -11.84 -23.54 24.29
C HIS A 392 -10.46 -23.38 24.98
N LYS A 393 -9.69 -22.40 24.50
CA LYS A 393 -8.56 -21.77 25.22
C LYS A 393 -8.15 -20.50 24.45
N PHE A 394 -8.69 -19.33 24.82
CA PHE A 394 -7.92 -18.06 24.84
C PHE A 394 -8.63 -16.79 25.39
N LEU A 395 -9.86 -16.85 25.94
CA LEU A 395 -10.51 -15.65 26.50
C LEU A 395 -11.03 -15.84 27.93
N SER A 396 -10.09 -15.87 28.88
CA SER A 396 -10.29 -15.30 30.21
C SER A 396 -8.93 -14.88 30.82
N LEU A 397 -9.01 -13.97 31.79
CA LEU A 397 -7.95 -13.33 32.60
C LEU A 397 -7.21 -12.09 32.05
N ILE A 398 -7.55 -10.99 32.73
CA ILE A 398 -6.71 -9.85 33.15
C ILE A 398 -6.56 -8.69 32.15
N GLN A 399 -7.60 -7.86 32.19
CA GLN A 399 -7.54 -6.43 31.94
C GLN A 399 -7.53 -5.70 33.30
N THR A 400 -6.35 -5.44 33.88
CA THR A 400 -6.18 -4.53 35.04
C THR A 400 -4.75 -4.00 35.15
N CYS A 401 -4.54 -2.73 34.81
CA CYS A 401 -3.66 -1.78 35.52
C CYS A 401 -3.94 -0.35 35.02
N ALA A 402 -4.05 0.60 35.94
CA ALA A 402 -4.69 1.90 35.72
C ALA A 402 -3.72 3.08 35.45
N PRO A 403 -4.20 4.23 34.95
CA PRO A 403 -3.51 5.51 35.07
C PRO A 403 -3.76 6.15 36.47
N PRO A 404 -2.83 6.95 37.03
CA PRO A 404 -2.92 7.42 38.41
C PRO A 404 -3.61 8.79 38.62
N GLN A 405 -4.37 8.84 39.72
CA GLN A 405 -4.52 9.94 40.70
C GLN A 405 -4.97 11.35 40.26
N ARG A 406 -6.19 11.71 40.69
CA ARG A 406 -6.57 13.05 41.16
C ARG A 406 -6.57 13.08 42.70
N TRP A 407 -6.29 14.25 43.28
CA TRP A 407 -6.31 14.52 44.72
C TRP A 407 -7.74 14.76 45.28
N PRO A 408 -7.98 14.59 46.59
CA PRO A 408 -9.33 14.69 47.19
C PRO A 408 -9.65 16.03 47.89
N ALA A 409 -10.95 16.33 47.99
CA ALA A 409 -11.71 17.10 49.01
C ALA A 409 -11.24 18.54 49.39
N ASP A 410 -12.12 19.55 49.58
CA ASP A 410 -13.22 19.55 50.56
C ASP A 410 -14.29 20.67 50.37
N ILE A 411 -15.54 20.33 50.76
CA ILE A 411 -16.54 21.08 51.56
C ILE A 411 -17.24 22.40 51.07
N ASN A 412 -18.58 22.34 51.15
CA ASN A 412 -19.63 23.35 51.45
C ASN A 412 -20.47 24.08 50.37
N LYS A 413 -21.73 23.62 50.28
CA LYS A 413 -23.02 24.37 50.40
C LYS A 413 -23.00 25.91 50.23
N HIS A 414 -23.70 26.44 49.22
CA HIS A 414 -25.11 26.90 49.34
C HIS A 414 -25.71 27.26 47.95
N ARG A 415 -27.03 27.44 47.90
CA ARG A 415 -27.90 27.64 46.70
C ARG A 415 -28.57 29.05 46.80
N PRO A 416 -29.42 29.49 45.84
CA PRO A 416 -29.23 30.14 44.50
C PRO A 416 -29.78 31.62 44.55
N PRO A 417 -30.49 32.26 43.57
CA PRO A 417 -30.73 32.01 42.12
C PRO A 417 -30.70 33.25 41.18
N CYS A 418 -31.02 32.99 39.89
CA CYS A 418 -31.67 33.86 38.89
C CYS A 418 -30.96 35.15 38.38
N PHE A 419 -30.84 35.27 37.04
CA PHE A 419 -31.78 36.07 36.23
C PHE A 419 -31.72 35.71 34.73
N HIS A 420 -32.86 35.77 34.04
CA HIS A 420 -32.97 35.71 32.57
C HIS A 420 -32.78 37.09 31.95
N SER A 421 -32.23 37.15 30.73
CA SER A 421 -32.91 37.83 29.62
C SER A 421 -32.32 37.45 28.24
N HIS A 422 -33.21 37.35 27.25
CA HIS A 422 -32.85 37.43 25.84
C HIS A 422 -32.55 38.88 25.46
N SER A 423 -31.69 39.10 24.47
CA SER A 423 -32.13 39.76 23.21
C SER A 423 -31.09 39.66 22.11
N SER A 424 -31.58 39.33 20.92
CA SER A 424 -30.89 39.42 19.64
C SER A 424 -30.77 40.87 19.15
N LEU A 425 -29.64 41.20 18.53
CA LEU A 425 -29.53 42.05 17.34
C LEU A 425 -28.28 41.65 16.56
#